data_AF-A0A850VAL7-F1
#
_entry.id   AF-A0A850VAL7-F1
#
_cell.length_a   1.000
_cell.length_b   1.000
_cell.length_c   1.000
_cell.angle_alpha   90.00
_cell.angle_beta   90.00
_cell.angle_gamma   90.00
#
_symmetry.space_group_name_H-M   'P 1'
#
loop_
_entity.id
_entity.type
_entity.pdbx_description
1 polymer ?
#
loop_
_entity_poly.entity_id
_entity_poly.type
_entity_poly.pdbx_seq_one_letter_code
_entity_poly.pdbx_strand_id
1 'polypeptide(L)'
;YGTLPSRRALKNSRLVSQKDDVHLCIMCLRAIMNYQVLSPHGGDTVVTTATTADTVFSPSPQYGFNLVMSHPHAVNEIALSLNNKNPRMKALVLELLAAVCLVRGGHEIILAAFDNFKEVCKEKHRFERLMEYFRNEDSSIDFMVACMQFINIVVHSVEDMNFRVHLQYEFTKLGLEEFLQVRGGVGGQGNCPGGPPILDAASCPQKSRHTESEKLQVQIQAYLDNVFDVGGLLEDAETKNVALEKVEELEEHLSHLTEKLLDLENENMMRVAELEKQLLQREKELEMVKVCWGALGAVGSGEGSRSPWTDARCEEGKPPGGSGPPKPGHRRAGCPQGWEGSQTGTSLLLGRSRGRAVPRIGVSPSDGFTGKCPPAPPLPGASPSIALTVGLSAIRIKKPIKTKFRLPVFNWTALKPSQISGTVFSELDDERVLEDLDLERFEELFKTKAQGPALDLVCAKSKAAQKVATKVTLLEANRAKNLAITLRKAGRSADEICRAIHTFDLATLPVDFVECLMRFLPTEAEAKALRQYERERKPLEELADEDRFMLQFSKVERLPQRMAIMAFLGNFAENIQMLTPVRSR
;
A
#
# COMPACT_ATOMS: atom_id res chain seq x y z
N TYR A 1 -24.82 -3.50 -51.56
CA TYR A 1 -26.16 -3.76 -52.11
C TYR A 1 -27.17 -3.80 -50.98
N GLY A 2 -27.91 -2.70 -50.80
CA GLY A 2 -28.91 -2.55 -49.75
C GLY A 2 -30.24 -3.16 -50.15
N THR A 3 -30.62 -4.28 -49.56
CA THR A 3 -32.01 -4.71 -49.46
C THR A 3 -32.62 -4.06 -48.22
N LEU A 4 -33.44 -3.03 -48.43
CA LEU A 4 -34.31 -2.50 -47.38
C LEU A 4 -35.12 -3.67 -46.78
N PRO A 5 -35.19 -3.82 -45.44
CA PRO A 5 -35.93 -4.92 -44.84
C PRO A 5 -37.39 -4.84 -45.27
N SER A 6 -37.90 -5.95 -45.84
CA SER A 6 -39.29 -6.07 -46.26
C SER A 6 -40.22 -5.62 -45.13
N ARG A 7 -41.28 -4.87 -45.45
CA ARG A 7 -42.25 -4.35 -44.45
C ARG A 7 -42.84 -5.47 -43.57
N ARG A 8 -42.83 -6.73 -44.05
CA ARG A 8 -43.15 -7.94 -43.27
C ARG A 8 -42.06 -8.30 -42.26
N ALA A 9 -40.78 -8.26 -42.64
CA ALA A 9 -39.65 -8.48 -41.75
C ALA A 9 -39.59 -7.43 -40.63
N LEU A 10 -39.89 -6.15 -40.95
CA LEU A 10 -39.95 -5.09 -39.94
C LEU A 10 -41.09 -5.30 -38.92
N LYS A 11 -42.25 -5.83 -39.36
CA LYS A 11 -43.37 -6.17 -38.48
C LYS A 11 -43.06 -7.38 -37.59
N ASN A 12 -42.47 -8.42 -38.16
CA ASN A 12 -42.05 -9.62 -37.42
C ASN A 12 -40.92 -9.29 -36.42
N SER A 13 -39.99 -8.42 -36.80
CA SER A 13 -38.91 -7.93 -35.93
C SER A 13 -39.44 -7.18 -34.70
N ARG A 14 -40.49 -6.35 -34.85
CA ARG A 14 -41.13 -5.69 -33.68
C ARG A 14 -41.79 -6.68 -32.73
N LEU A 15 -42.36 -7.78 -33.23
CA LEU A 15 -42.93 -8.85 -32.41
C LEU A 15 -41.86 -9.66 -31.68
N VAL A 16 -40.75 -9.99 -32.35
CA VAL A 16 -39.60 -10.71 -31.75
C VAL A 16 -38.86 -9.82 -30.74
N SER A 17 -38.73 -8.52 -31.01
CA SER A 17 -38.12 -7.56 -30.09
C SER A 17 -38.91 -7.34 -28.79
N GLN A 18 -40.19 -7.76 -28.73
CA GLN A 18 -40.98 -7.76 -27.51
C GLN A 18 -40.79 -9.04 -26.68
N LYS A 19 -40.18 -10.08 -27.25
CA LYS A 19 -39.85 -11.33 -26.57
C LYS A 19 -38.41 -11.28 -26.04
N ASP A 20 -38.12 -12.09 -25.03
CA ASP A 20 -36.78 -12.23 -24.45
C ASP A 20 -35.73 -12.86 -25.41
N ASP A 21 -36.10 -13.12 -26.66
CA ASP A 21 -35.27 -13.74 -27.70
C ASP A 21 -33.94 -13.00 -27.91
N VAL A 22 -33.96 -11.66 -27.91
CA VAL A 22 -32.72 -10.85 -28.04
C VAL A 22 -31.83 -11.00 -26.80
N HIS A 23 -32.42 -11.10 -25.61
CA HIS A 23 -31.66 -11.33 -24.37
C HIS A 23 -30.97 -12.69 -24.40
N LEU A 24 -31.70 -13.71 -24.84
CA LEU A 24 -31.19 -15.07 -24.96
C LEU A 24 -30.03 -15.14 -25.97
N CYS A 25 -30.13 -14.46 -27.12
CA CYS A 25 -29.02 -14.37 -28.07
C CYS A 25 -27.75 -13.80 -27.45
N ILE A 26 -27.85 -12.72 -26.66
CA ILE A 26 -26.70 -12.14 -25.95
C ILE A 26 -26.15 -13.10 -24.89
N MET A 27 -27.01 -13.83 -24.18
CA MET A 27 -26.57 -14.87 -23.23
C MET A 27 -25.85 -16.03 -23.93
N CYS A 28 -26.30 -16.44 -25.12
CA CYS A 28 -25.61 -17.43 -25.94
C CYS A 28 -24.23 -16.94 -26.38
N LEU A 29 -24.12 -15.69 -26.83
CA LEU A 29 -22.83 -15.09 -27.17
C LEU A 29 -21.89 -15.00 -25.96
N ARG A 30 -22.41 -14.68 -24.77
CA ARG A 30 -21.65 -14.76 -23.51
C ARG A 30 -21.11 -16.16 -23.27
N ALA A 31 -21.93 -17.20 -23.45
CA ALA A 31 -21.50 -18.58 -23.27
C ALA A 31 -20.41 -18.99 -24.28
N ILE A 32 -20.54 -18.58 -25.54
CA ILE A 32 -19.53 -18.81 -26.59
C ILE A 32 -18.20 -18.12 -26.24
N MET A 33 -18.26 -16.86 -25.80
CA MET A 33 -17.08 -16.11 -25.39
C MET A 33 -16.40 -16.67 -24.14
N ASN A 34 -17.17 -17.30 -23.24
CA ASN A 34 -16.65 -17.97 -22.06
C ASN A 34 -16.18 -19.41 -22.33
N TYR A 35 -16.36 -19.94 -23.55
CA TYR A 35 -16.01 -21.31 -23.87
C TYR A 35 -14.48 -21.49 -23.92
N GLN A 36 -13.93 -22.02 -22.82
CA GLN A 36 -12.57 -22.53 -22.76
C GLN A 36 -12.58 -23.98 -23.24
N VAL A 37 -11.80 -24.30 -24.28
CA VAL A 37 -11.62 -25.70 -24.69
C VAL A 37 -10.86 -26.42 -23.57
N LEU A 38 -11.57 -27.20 -22.76
CA LEU A 38 -10.94 -28.18 -21.89
C LEU A 38 -10.28 -29.22 -22.80
N SER A 39 -8.94 -29.19 -22.90
CA SER A 39 -8.20 -30.30 -23.49
C SER A 39 -8.53 -31.57 -22.69
N PRO A 40 -9.02 -32.66 -23.31
CA PRO A 40 -9.07 -33.95 -22.67
C PRO A 40 -7.65 -34.53 -22.71
N HIS A 41 -6.92 -34.45 -21.61
CA HIS A 41 -5.78 -35.35 -21.38
C HIS A 41 -6.29 -36.55 -20.60
N GLY A 42 -6.47 -37.66 -21.31
CA GLY A 42 -6.74 -38.97 -20.73
C GLY A 42 -7.09 -40.00 -21.80
N GLY A 43 -6.06 -40.64 -22.37
CA GLY A 43 -6.08 -41.99 -22.96
C GLY A 43 -7.08 -42.27 -24.09
N ASP A 44 -6.60 -42.34 -25.33
CA ASP A 44 -6.35 -43.65 -25.96
C ASP A 44 -5.90 -43.48 -27.41
N THR A 45 -4.84 -44.21 -27.72
CA THR A 45 -4.31 -44.53 -29.05
C THR A 45 -5.42 -44.93 -30.02
N VAL A 46 -5.60 -44.13 -31.08
CA VAL A 46 -5.97 -44.67 -32.40
C VAL A 46 -5.08 -44.00 -33.44
N VAL A 47 -4.05 -44.74 -33.85
CA VAL A 47 -3.33 -44.51 -35.10
C VAL A 47 -4.33 -44.65 -36.23
N THR A 48 -4.67 -43.56 -36.92
CA THR A 48 -5.21 -43.65 -38.28
C THR A 48 -4.40 -42.73 -39.17
N THR A 49 -3.69 -43.36 -40.09
CA THR A 49 -2.95 -42.76 -41.18
C THR A 49 -3.86 -41.90 -42.06
N ALA A 50 -3.62 -40.60 -42.12
CA ALA A 50 -4.06 -39.75 -43.23
C ALA A 50 -2.98 -38.70 -43.51
N THR A 51 -2.40 -38.84 -44.69
CA THR A 51 -1.39 -38.00 -45.30
C THR A 51 -1.94 -36.61 -45.61
N THR A 52 -1.03 -35.63 -45.73
CA THR A 52 -1.18 -34.24 -46.22
C THR A 52 -1.59 -33.16 -45.21
N ALA A 53 -0.58 -32.34 -44.90
CA ALA A 53 -0.54 -30.89 -44.69
C ALA A 53 -1.61 -30.17 -43.85
N ASP A 54 -1.08 -29.28 -43.01
CA ASP A 54 -1.69 -28.10 -42.40
C ASP A 54 -2.31 -28.21 -40.99
N THR A 55 -1.66 -27.45 -40.10
CA THR A 55 -2.12 -26.91 -38.81
C THR A 55 -2.30 -27.89 -37.66
N VAL A 56 -1.26 -27.96 -36.81
CA VAL A 56 -1.41 -28.35 -35.40
C VAL A 56 -2.36 -27.34 -34.76
N PHE A 57 -3.64 -27.71 -34.65
CA PHE A 57 -4.64 -26.91 -33.97
C PHE A 57 -4.41 -27.06 -32.47
N SER A 58 -3.57 -26.20 -31.90
CA SER A 58 -3.51 -26.03 -30.44
C SER A 58 -4.80 -25.33 -30.01
N PRO A 59 -5.69 -25.98 -29.23
CA PRO A 59 -6.87 -25.30 -28.72
C PRO A 59 -6.41 -24.24 -27.71
N SER A 60 -6.44 -22.97 -28.12
CA SER A 60 -6.25 -21.88 -27.18
C SER A 60 -7.43 -21.84 -26.21
N PRO A 61 -7.23 -21.50 -24.92
CA PRO A 61 -8.29 -21.45 -23.91
C PRO A 61 -9.37 -20.37 -24.19
N GLN A 62 -9.39 -19.77 -25.38
CA GLN A 62 -10.29 -18.68 -25.79
C GLN A 62 -10.80 -18.85 -27.23
N TYR A 63 -10.96 -20.08 -27.72
CA TYR A 63 -11.36 -20.34 -29.12
C TYR A 63 -12.66 -19.63 -29.54
N GLY A 64 -13.72 -19.76 -28.73
CA GLY A 64 -15.01 -19.12 -29.02
C GLY A 64 -14.93 -17.59 -28.97
N PHE A 65 -14.13 -17.05 -28.05
CA PHE A 65 -13.88 -15.62 -27.92
C PHE A 65 -13.18 -15.04 -29.16
N ASN A 66 -12.11 -15.68 -29.62
CA ASN A 66 -11.38 -15.27 -30.82
C ASN A 66 -12.26 -15.33 -32.08
N LEU A 67 -13.14 -16.33 -32.18
CA LEU A 67 -14.07 -16.44 -33.31
C LEU A 67 -15.02 -15.24 -33.35
N VAL A 68 -15.56 -14.82 -32.20
CA VAL A 68 -16.43 -13.64 -32.10
C VAL A 68 -15.68 -12.36 -32.48
N MET A 69 -14.44 -12.17 -32.02
CA MET A 69 -13.63 -11.01 -32.39
C MET A 69 -13.29 -10.95 -33.87
N SER A 70 -13.00 -12.12 -34.47
CA SER A 70 -12.66 -12.20 -35.90
C SER A 70 -13.87 -12.02 -36.81
N HIS A 71 -15.10 -12.17 -36.29
CA HIS A 71 -16.31 -12.10 -37.10
C HIS A 71 -16.70 -10.63 -37.39
N PRO A 72 -16.78 -10.19 -38.67
CA PRO A 72 -16.90 -8.78 -39.05
C PRO A 72 -18.10 -8.01 -38.47
N HIS A 73 -19.19 -8.73 -38.18
CA HIS A 73 -20.44 -8.12 -37.71
C HIS A 73 -20.77 -8.43 -36.25
N ALA A 74 -20.05 -9.34 -35.60
CA ALA A 74 -20.52 -9.86 -34.31
C ALA A 74 -20.47 -8.79 -33.21
N VAL A 75 -19.34 -8.09 -33.08
CA VAL A 75 -19.18 -7.02 -32.08
C VAL A 75 -20.06 -5.81 -32.40
N ASN A 76 -20.26 -5.49 -33.69
CA ASN A 76 -21.15 -4.40 -34.12
C ASN A 76 -22.60 -4.66 -33.72
N GLU A 77 -23.12 -5.88 -33.93
CA GLU A 77 -24.48 -6.26 -33.52
C GLU A 77 -24.63 -6.35 -31.99
N ILE A 78 -23.58 -6.75 -31.27
CA ILE A 78 -23.54 -6.69 -29.80
C ILE A 78 -23.67 -5.22 -29.35
N ALA A 79 -22.93 -4.29 -29.95
CA ALA A 79 -23.03 -2.87 -29.64
C ALA A 79 -24.42 -2.31 -29.96
N LEU A 80 -25.01 -2.63 -31.11
CA LEU A 80 -26.37 -2.20 -31.47
C LEU A 80 -27.45 -2.69 -30.49
N SER A 81 -27.22 -3.83 -29.85
CA SER A 81 -28.12 -4.40 -28.83
C SER A 81 -28.22 -3.54 -27.57
N LEU A 82 -27.33 -2.56 -27.38
CA LEU A 82 -27.43 -1.55 -26.31
C LEU A 82 -28.72 -0.71 -26.41
N ASN A 83 -29.33 -0.60 -27.59
CA ASN A 83 -30.61 0.11 -27.78
C ASN A 83 -31.82 -0.62 -27.14
N ASN A 84 -31.64 -1.83 -26.59
CA ASN A 84 -32.73 -2.55 -25.94
C ASN A 84 -33.20 -1.81 -24.67
N LYS A 85 -34.51 -1.81 -24.41
CA LYS A 85 -35.09 -1.13 -23.25
C LYS A 85 -34.72 -1.78 -21.91
N ASN A 86 -34.44 -3.08 -21.88
CA ASN A 86 -34.16 -3.81 -20.65
C ASN A 86 -32.77 -3.45 -20.08
N PRO A 87 -32.67 -2.83 -18.89
CA PRO A 87 -31.39 -2.42 -18.31
C PRO A 87 -30.46 -3.60 -18.01
N ARG A 88 -31.01 -4.79 -17.68
CA ARG A 88 -30.22 -6.02 -17.49
C ARG A 88 -29.53 -6.46 -18.77
N MET A 89 -30.18 -6.30 -19.92
CA MET A 89 -29.55 -6.59 -21.21
C MET A 89 -28.45 -5.59 -21.53
N LYS A 90 -28.70 -4.29 -21.30
CA LYS A 90 -27.69 -3.25 -21.51
C LYS A 90 -26.44 -3.50 -20.66
N ALA A 91 -26.62 -3.87 -19.38
CA ALA A 91 -25.53 -4.22 -18.48
C ALA A 91 -24.69 -5.38 -19.05
N LEU A 92 -25.35 -6.47 -19.47
CA LEU A 92 -24.68 -7.62 -20.05
C LEU A 92 -23.94 -7.29 -21.35
N VAL A 93 -24.53 -6.46 -22.22
CA VAL A 93 -23.87 -5.98 -23.46
C VAL A 93 -22.58 -5.23 -23.11
N LEU A 94 -22.62 -4.33 -22.12
CA LEU A 94 -21.47 -3.56 -21.68
C LEU A 94 -20.38 -4.44 -21.03
N GLU A 95 -20.76 -5.44 -20.24
CA GLU A 95 -19.81 -6.44 -19.72
C GLU A 95 -19.05 -7.18 -20.84
N LEU A 96 -19.77 -7.56 -21.91
CA LEU A 96 -19.17 -8.25 -23.06
C LEU A 96 -18.24 -7.35 -23.86
N LEU A 97 -18.68 -6.11 -24.14
CA LEU A 97 -17.86 -5.13 -24.85
C LEU A 97 -16.62 -4.74 -24.04
N ALA A 98 -16.73 -4.63 -22.71
CA ALA A 98 -15.61 -4.40 -21.81
C ALA A 98 -14.59 -5.55 -21.86
N ALA A 99 -15.05 -6.81 -21.87
CA ALA A 99 -14.17 -7.97 -21.98
C ALA A 99 -13.41 -7.99 -23.33
N VAL A 100 -14.08 -7.65 -24.43
CA VAL A 100 -13.43 -7.51 -25.74
C VAL A 100 -12.46 -6.33 -25.77
N CYS A 101 -12.78 -5.21 -25.11
CA CYS A 101 -11.92 -4.03 -25.07
C CYS A 101 -10.56 -4.28 -24.39
N LEU A 102 -10.51 -5.16 -23.39
CA LEU A 102 -9.30 -5.44 -22.59
C LEU A 102 -8.27 -6.35 -23.27
N VAL A 103 -8.65 -7.08 -24.33
CA VAL A 103 -7.71 -7.97 -25.02
C VAL A 103 -6.91 -7.25 -26.08
N ARG A 104 -5.75 -7.80 -26.45
CA ARG A 104 -4.89 -7.19 -27.47
C ARG A 104 -5.62 -7.06 -28.81
N GLY A 105 -5.58 -5.86 -29.39
CA GLY A 105 -6.29 -5.51 -30.62
C GLY A 105 -7.81 -5.34 -30.47
N GLY A 106 -8.37 -5.63 -29.30
CA GLY A 106 -9.81 -5.51 -29.06
C GLY A 106 -10.30 -4.07 -28.92
N HIS A 107 -9.46 -3.16 -28.42
CA HIS A 107 -9.80 -1.74 -28.27
C HIS A 107 -10.20 -1.10 -29.61
N GLU A 108 -9.43 -1.34 -30.68
CA GLU A 108 -9.73 -0.85 -32.04
C GLU A 108 -11.06 -1.40 -32.57
N ILE A 109 -11.36 -2.67 -32.30
CA ILE A 109 -12.63 -3.31 -32.69
C ILE A 109 -13.81 -2.64 -31.98
N ILE A 110 -13.67 -2.32 -30.69
CA ILE A 110 -14.70 -1.63 -29.93
C ILE A 110 -14.94 -0.22 -30.46
N LEU A 111 -13.89 0.54 -30.75
CA LEU A 111 -14.04 1.87 -31.33
C LEU A 111 -14.72 1.83 -32.71
N ALA A 112 -14.31 0.90 -33.58
CA ALA A 112 -14.93 0.70 -34.88
C ALA A 112 -16.42 0.27 -34.76
N ALA A 113 -16.75 -0.53 -33.75
CA ALA A 113 -18.14 -0.91 -33.47
C ALA A 113 -18.99 0.30 -33.02
N PHE A 114 -18.42 1.22 -32.24
CA PHE A 114 -19.11 2.46 -31.85
C PHE A 114 -19.13 3.52 -32.96
N ASP A 115 -18.18 3.50 -33.89
CA ASP A 115 -18.26 4.26 -35.16
C ASP A 115 -19.44 3.78 -36.00
N ASN A 116 -19.58 2.46 -36.15
CA ASN A 116 -20.74 1.86 -36.82
C ASN A 116 -22.05 2.18 -36.07
N PHE A 117 -22.05 2.09 -34.74
CA PHE A 117 -23.21 2.44 -33.92
C PHE A 117 -23.64 3.88 -34.16
N LYS A 118 -22.70 4.83 -34.21
CA LYS A 118 -22.96 6.23 -34.51
C LYS A 118 -23.64 6.40 -35.87
N GLU A 119 -23.15 5.73 -36.92
CA GLU A 119 -23.73 5.83 -38.27
C GLU A 119 -25.15 5.23 -38.33
N VAL A 120 -25.34 4.04 -37.76
CA VAL A 120 -26.61 3.30 -37.80
C VAL A 120 -27.68 3.97 -36.93
N CYS A 121 -27.32 4.42 -35.72
CA CYS A 121 -28.20 5.11 -34.79
C CYS A 121 -28.36 6.61 -35.09
N LYS A 122 -27.55 7.15 -36.01
CA LYS A 122 -27.50 8.57 -36.41
C LYS A 122 -27.15 9.51 -35.25
N GLU A 123 -26.12 9.16 -34.49
CA GLU A 123 -25.58 10.01 -33.43
C GLU A 123 -24.70 11.12 -34.03
N LYS A 124 -24.63 12.28 -33.36
CA LYS A 124 -23.71 13.34 -33.77
C LYS A 124 -22.29 13.01 -33.32
N HIS A 125 -22.16 12.53 -32.09
CA HIS A 125 -20.91 12.11 -31.49
C HIS A 125 -20.97 10.63 -31.15
N ARG A 126 -19.81 9.97 -31.11
CA ARG A 126 -19.73 8.59 -30.66
C ARG A 126 -20.09 8.54 -29.18
N PHE A 127 -20.68 7.44 -28.72
CA PHE A 127 -21.11 7.25 -27.33
C PHE A 127 -22.22 8.19 -26.85
N GLU A 128 -22.86 8.97 -27.73
CA GLU A 128 -23.88 9.96 -27.34
C GLU A 128 -25.09 9.29 -26.65
N ARG A 129 -25.64 8.22 -27.23
CA ARG A 129 -26.74 7.47 -26.59
C ARG A 129 -26.29 6.64 -25.42
N LEU A 130 -25.05 6.14 -25.40
CA LEU A 130 -24.51 5.48 -24.22
C LEU A 130 -24.59 6.45 -23.02
N MET A 131 -24.17 7.69 -23.22
CA MET A 131 -24.28 8.75 -22.21
C MET A 131 -25.72 9.17 -21.92
N GLU A 132 -26.63 9.14 -22.90
CA GLU A 132 -28.07 9.34 -22.65
C GLU A 132 -28.65 8.23 -21.75
N TYR A 133 -28.35 6.96 -22.04
CA TYR A 133 -28.81 5.83 -21.23
C TYR A 133 -28.22 5.88 -19.83
N PHE A 134 -26.95 6.24 -19.68
CA PHE A 134 -26.30 6.35 -18.38
C PHE A 134 -26.90 7.47 -17.52
N ARG A 135 -27.21 8.63 -18.13
CA ARG A 135 -27.78 9.79 -17.44
C ARG A 135 -29.23 9.60 -17.02
N ASN A 136 -30.02 8.95 -17.87
CA ASN A 136 -31.46 8.81 -17.67
C ASN A 136 -31.86 7.58 -16.84
N GLU A 137 -30.90 6.71 -16.50
CA GLU A 137 -31.16 5.49 -15.72
C GLU A 137 -30.79 5.70 -14.25
N ASP A 138 -31.81 5.74 -13.39
CA ASP A 138 -31.67 5.73 -11.92
C ASP A 138 -32.12 4.40 -11.29
N SER A 139 -32.83 3.55 -12.05
CA SER A 139 -33.51 2.37 -11.51
C SER A 139 -32.63 1.13 -11.41
N SER A 140 -31.59 1.01 -12.23
CA SER A 140 -30.75 -0.19 -12.30
C SER A 140 -29.29 0.14 -12.01
N ILE A 141 -28.85 -0.18 -10.79
CA ILE A 141 -27.48 0.07 -10.35
C ILE A 141 -26.48 -0.85 -11.07
N ASP A 142 -26.83 -2.10 -11.35
CA ASP A 142 -25.95 -3.02 -12.09
C ASP A 142 -25.62 -2.49 -13.50
N PHE A 143 -26.58 -1.89 -14.19
CA PHE A 143 -26.32 -1.22 -15.46
C PHE A 143 -25.39 -0.02 -15.30
N MET A 144 -25.63 0.83 -14.30
CA MET A 144 -24.77 1.98 -14.06
C MET A 144 -23.33 1.57 -13.75
N VAL A 145 -23.14 0.53 -12.94
CA VAL A 145 -21.81 -0.04 -12.63
C VAL A 145 -21.15 -0.57 -13.89
N ALA A 146 -21.85 -1.38 -14.69
CA ALA A 146 -21.32 -1.92 -15.94
C ALA A 146 -20.98 -0.82 -16.96
N CYS A 147 -21.81 0.22 -17.05
CA CYS A 147 -21.59 1.38 -17.91
C CYS A 147 -20.37 2.18 -17.48
N MET A 148 -20.26 2.50 -16.20
CA MET A 148 -19.10 3.22 -15.67
C MET A 148 -17.82 2.40 -15.83
N GLN A 149 -17.86 1.11 -15.55
CA GLN A 149 -16.73 0.20 -15.75
C GLN A 149 -16.30 0.14 -17.23
N PHE A 150 -17.26 0.08 -18.17
CA PHE A 150 -16.96 0.12 -19.60
C PHE A 150 -16.28 1.44 -20.00
N ILE A 151 -16.78 2.58 -19.52
CA ILE A 151 -16.17 3.90 -19.76
C ILE A 151 -14.72 3.92 -19.20
N ASN A 152 -14.51 3.42 -17.98
CA ASN A 152 -13.17 3.35 -17.39
C ASN A 152 -12.20 2.54 -18.27
N ILE A 153 -12.66 1.40 -18.77
CA ILE A 153 -11.83 0.54 -19.62
C ILE A 153 -11.54 1.25 -20.94
N VAL A 154 -12.56 1.71 -21.68
CA VAL A 154 -12.35 2.27 -23.03
C VAL A 154 -11.48 3.52 -23.01
N VAL A 155 -11.54 4.34 -21.95
CA VAL A 155 -10.72 5.54 -21.81
C VAL A 155 -9.33 5.22 -21.25
N HIS A 156 -9.21 4.40 -20.21
CA HIS A 156 -7.95 4.25 -19.45
C HIS A 156 -7.12 3.02 -19.80
N SER A 157 -7.62 2.07 -20.59
CA SER A 157 -6.83 0.89 -21.01
C SER A 157 -5.87 1.15 -22.18
N VAL A 158 -5.90 2.35 -22.75
CA VAL A 158 -5.09 2.74 -23.92
C VAL A 158 -3.64 3.00 -23.53
N GLU A 159 -2.69 2.46 -24.30
CA GLU A 159 -1.24 2.64 -24.07
C GLU A 159 -0.75 4.04 -24.47
N ASP A 160 -1.27 4.61 -25.55
CA ASP A 160 -0.97 5.98 -25.97
C ASP A 160 -1.68 7.01 -25.07
N MET A 161 -0.88 7.80 -24.35
CA MET A 161 -1.36 8.81 -23.41
C MET A 161 -2.09 9.97 -24.10
N ASN A 162 -1.67 10.39 -25.30
CA ASN A 162 -2.36 11.42 -26.05
C ASN A 162 -3.72 10.93 -26.53
N PHE A 163 -3.78 9.68 -27.00
CA PHE A 163 -5.04 9.09 -27.41
C PHE A 163 -5.99 8.88 -26.22
N ARG A 164 -5.46 8.53 -25.04
CA ARG A 164 -6.23 8.49 -23.79
C ARG A 164 -6.81 9.85 -23.41
N VAL A 165 -6.03 10.93 -23.47
CA VAL A 165 -6.53 12.31 -23.21
C VAL A 165 -7.60 12.69 -24.24
N HIS A 166 -7.43 12.31 -25.50
CA HIS A 166 -8.44 12.54 -26.54
C HIS A 166 -9.77 11.84 -26.22
N LEU A 167 -9.73 10.55 -25.86
CA LEU A 167 -10.93 9.79 -25.49
C LEU A 167 -11.58 10.32 -24.22
N GLN A 168 -10.78 10.71 -23.23
CA GLN A 168 -11.28 11.38 -22.02
C GLN A 168 -12.07 12.64 -22.41
N TYR A 169 -11.50 13.49 -23.27
CA TYR A 169 -12.14 14.71 -23.74
C TYR A 169 -13.41 14.46 -24.56
N GLU A 170 -13.49 13.36 -25.33
CA GLU A 170 -14.74 12.95 -26.00
C GLU A 170 -15.87 12.77 -24.98
N PHE A 171 -15.62 12.07 -23.86
CA PHE A 171 -16.60 11.90 -22.79
C PHE A 171 -16.87 13.17 -21.99
N THR A 172 -15.85 14.01 -21.76
CA THR A 172 -16.02 15.35 -21.15
C THR A 172 -17.02 16.19 -21.96
N LYS A 173 -16.90 16.20 -23.31
CA LYS A 173 -17.83 16.90 -24.20
C LYS A 173 -19.26 16.39 -24.15
N LEU A 174 -19.45 15.11 -23.81
CA LEU A 174 -20.78 14.53 -23.63
C LEU A 174 -21.39 14.84 -22.26
N GLY A 175 -20.65 15.55 -21.39
CA GLY A 175 -21.09 15.95 -20.05
C GLY A 175 -20.91 14.86 -18.99
N LEU A 176 -19.96 13.92 -19.19
CA LEU A 176 -19.68 12.88 -18.20
C LEU A 176 -19.21 13.48 -16.87
N GLU A 177 -18.23 14.39 -16.90
CA GLU A 177 -17.67 14.98 -15.68
C GLU A 177 -18.70 15.76 -14.86
N GLU A 178 -19.53 16.58 -15.51
CA GLU A 178 -20.62 17.32 -14.86
C GLU A 178 -21.60 16.35 -14.18
N PHE A 179 -21.96 15.27 -14.86
CA PHE A 179 -22.84 14.24 -14.32
C PHE A 179 -22.21 13.49 -13.12
N LEU A 180 -20.92 13.15 -13.22
CA LEU A 180 -20.19 12.50 -12.15
C LEU A 180 -19.98 13.41 -10.95
N GLN A 181 -19.87 14.73 -11.14
CA GLN A 181 -19.77 15.67 -10.02
C GLN A 181 -21.06 15.76 -9.21
N VAL A 182 -22.22 15.70 -9.89
CA VAL A 182 -23.55 15.70 -9.26
C VAL A 182 -23.79 14.39 -8.48
N ARG A 183 -23.43 13.23 -9.05
CA ARG A 183 -23.65 11.91 -8.41
C ARG A 183 -22.53 11.47 -7.47
N GLY A 184 -21.30 11.89 -7.74
CA GLY A 184 -20.08 11.49 -7.02
C GLY A 184 -19.91 12.20 -5.68
N GLY A 185 -20.75 13.19 -5.37
CA GLY A 185 -20.80 13.78 -4.04
C GLY A 185 -19.41 14.18 -3.55
N VAL A 186 -18.77 15.12 -4.24
CA VAL A 186 -17.84 16.01 -3.54
C VAL A 186 -18.70 16.71 -2.49
N GLY A 187 -18.73 16.15 -1.28
CA GLY A 187 -19.25 16.77 -0.08
C GLY A 187 -18.41 17.98 0.28
N GLY A 188 -18.37 18.98 -0.59
CA GLY A 188 -18.18 20.34 -0.15
C GLY A 188 -19.40 20.71 0.68
N GLN A 189 -19.17 21.19 1.89
CA GLN A 189 -20.11 22.04 2.59
C GLN A 189 -20.39 23.27 1.71
N GLY A 190 -21.25 23.09 0.72
CA GLY A 190 -21.88 24.16 -0.04
C GLY A 190 -23.02 24.70 0.81
N ASN A 191 -22.71 25.74 1.55
CA ASN A 191 -23.67 26.57 2.24
C ASN A 191 -24.66 27.13 1.19
N CYS A 192 -25.84 26.52 1.02
CA CYS A 192 -26.93 27.12 0.25
C CYS A 192 -27.67 28.12 1.16
N PRO A 193 -27.65 29.44 0.87
CA PRO A 193 -28.43 30.39 1.63
C PRO A 193 -29.89 30.36 1.13
N GLY A 194 -30.82 30.06 2.03
CA GLY A 194 -32.23 30.43 1.89
C GLY A 194 -33.11 29.45 1.14
N GLY A 195 -33.70 28.51 1.87
CA GLY A 195 -34.93 27.81 1.49
C GLY A 195 -35.59 27.28 2.77
N PRO A 196 -36.91 27.44 2.97
CA PRO A 196 -37.56 27.09 4.22
C PRO A 196 -37.65 25.57 4.38
N PRO A 197 -37.65 25.04 5.63
CA PRO A 197 -37.67 23.60 5.84
C PRO A 197 -39.07 23.06 5.56
N ILE A 198 -39.19 22.21 4.53
CA ILE A 198 -40.38 21.39 4.34
C ILE A 198 -40.16 20.11 5.15
N LEU A 199 -40.95 19.99 6.21
CA LEU A 199 -41.19 18.78 6.97
C LEU A 199 -41.85 17.74 6.05
N ASP A 200 -41.63 16.46 6.38
CA ASP A 200 -42.22 15.25 5.79
C ASP A 200 -41.45 14.56 4.66
N ALA A 201 -40.56 13.65 5.06
CA ALA A 201 -40.19 12.48 4.27
C ALA A 201 -39.89 11.27 5.17
N ALA A 202 -40.84 10.91 6.03
CA ALA A 202 -40.84 9.62 6.72
C ALA A 202 -41.52 8.56 5.85
N SER A 203 -40.78 8.01 4.86
CA SER A 203 -40.92 6.64 4.32
C SER A 203 -40.15 6.48 3.02
N CYS A 204 -38.92 5.97 3.07
CA CYS A 204 -38.31 5.26 1.93
C CYS A 204 -37.16 4.35 2.43
N PRO A 205 -36.98 3.13 1.89
CA PRO A 205 -36.01 2.16 2.39
C PRO A 205 -34.59 2.57 1.97
N GLN A 206 -33.84 3.20 2.87
CA GLN A 206 -32.50 3.75 2.55
C GLN A 206 -31.33 2.75 2.65
N LYS A 207 -31.45 1.63 3.38
CA LYS A 207 -30.29 0.77 3.67
C LYS A 207 -29.79 -0.12 2.51
N SER A 208 -30.64 -0.55 1.57
CA SER A 208 -30.20 -1.33 0.40
C SER A 208 -29.59 -0.45 -0.70
N ARG A 209 -30.03 0.81 -0.81
CA ARG A 209 -29.45 1.77 -1.77
C ARG A 209 -28.02 2.17 -1.42
N HIS A 210 -27.59 2.08 -0.16
CA HIS A 210 -26.25 2.49 0.25
C HIS A 210 -25.16 1.51 -0.24
N THR A 211 -25.35 0.19 -0.12
CA THR A 211 -24.37 -0.81 -0.59
C THR A 211 -24.33 -0.94 -2.12
N GLU A 212 -25.48 -0.76 -2.79
CA GLU A 212 -25.52 -0.74 -4.25
C GLU A 212 -24.87 0.55 -4.79
N SER A 213 -25.07 1.69 -4.12
CA SER A 213 -24.37 2.94 -4.42
C SER A 213 -22.85 2.84 -4.21
N GLU A 214 -22.36 2.07 -3.23
CA GLU A 214 -20.92 1.87 -3.02
C GLU A 214 -20.23 1.23 -4.24
N LYS A 215 -20.85 0.24 -4.87
CA LYS A 215 -20.29 -0.40 -6.09
C LYS A 215 -20.10 0.61 -7.22
N LEU A 216 -21.12 1.46 -7.42
CA LEU A 216 -21.05 2.51 -8.44
C LEU A 216 -20.02 3.58 -8.05
N GLN A 217 -19.99 3.97 -6.78
CA GLN A 217 -19.03 4.95 -6.27
C GLN A 217 -17.58 4.50 -6.45
N VAL A 218 -17.28 3.21 -6.25
CA VAL A 218 -15.93 2.67 -6.52
C VAL A 218 -15.56 2.82 -7.99
N GLN A 219 -16.49 2.58 -8.93
CA GLN A 219 -16.21 2.79 -10.36
C GLN A 219 -16.06 4.26 -10.72
N ILE A 220 -16.85 5.13 -10.12
CA ILE A 220 -16.75 6.59 -10.31
C ILE A 220 -15.40 7.09 -9.79
N GLN A 221 -14.99 6.68 -8.59
CA GLN A 221 -13.71 7.08 -8.02
C GLN A 221 -12.55 6.55 -8.85
N ALA A 222 -12.61 5.30 -9.32
CA ALA A 222 -11.59 4.72 -10.18
C ALA A 222 -11.42 5.49 -11.51
N TYR A 223 -12.47 6.11 -12.03
CA TYR A 223 -12.37 7.03 -13.16
C TYR A 223 -11.66 8.32 -12.76
N LEU A 224 -12.17 9.00 -11.72
CA LEU A 224 -11.68 10.31 -11.28
C LEU A 224 -10.20 10.27 -10.89
N ASP A 225 -9.74 9.18 -10.26
CA ASP A 225 -8.33 8.97 -9.91
C ASP A 225 -7.42 8.81 -11.15
N ASN A 226 -7.99 8.46 -12.30
CA ASN A 226 -7.30 8.21 -13.56
C ASN A 226 -7.53 9.31 -14.61
N VAL A 227 -8.26 10.37 -14.29
CA VAL A 227 -8.45 11.53 -15.18
C VAL A 227 -7.14 12.30 -15.29
N PHE A 228 -6.74 12.64 -16.53
CA PHE A 228 -5.61 13.51 -16.79
C PHE A 228 -6.00 14.98 -16.69
N ASP A 229 -5.33 15.72 -15.81
CA ASP A 229 -5.30 17.18 -15.82
C ASP A 229 -4.00 17.67 -16.47
N VAL A 230 -4.05 17.88 -17.78
CA VAL A 230 -2.89 18.35 -18.56
C VAL A 230 -2.45 19.75 -18.10
N GLY A 231 -3.38 20.59 -17.65
CA GLY A 231 -3.07 21.93 -17.13
C GLY A 231 -2.26 21.84 -15.85
N GLY A 232 -2.76 21.11 -14.85
CA GLY A 232 -2.05 20.88 -13.59
C GLY A 232 -0.67 20.23 -13.79
N LEU A 233 -0.55 19.25 -14.69
CA LEU A 233 0.75 18.63 -14.99
C LEU A 233 1.76 19.59 -15.60
N LEU A 234 1.32 20.58 -16.39
CA LEU A 234 2.21 21.61 -16.93
C LEU A 234 2.64 22.61 -15.85
N GLU A 235 1.73 23.02 -14.97
CA GLU A 235 2.04 23.90 -13.83
C GLU A 235 3.04 23.22 -12.86
N ASP A 236 2.85 21.93 -12.58
CA ASP A 236 3.77 21.13 -11.77
C ASP A 236 5.15 21.01 -12.43
N ALA A 237 5.21 20.84 -13.74
CA ALA A 237 6.46 20.77 -14.49
C ALA A 237 7.22 22.09 -14.46
N GLU A 238 6.51 23.22 -14.62
CA GLU A 238 7.11 24.56 -14.48
C GLU A 238 7.63 24.79 -13.06
N THR A 239 6.83 24.44 -12.04
CA THR A 239 7.22 24.54 -10.63
C THR A 239 8.45 23.69 -10.33
N LYS A 240 8.54 22.48 -10.90
CA LYS A 240 9.71 21.61 -10.78
C LYS A 240 10.96 22.25 -11.40
N ASN A 241 10.85 22.90 -12.55
CA ASN A 241 11.98 23.57 -13.17
C ASN A 241 12.51 24.71 -12.29
N VAL A 242 11.62 25.54 -11.74
CA VAL A 242 12.00 26.59 -10.79
C VAL A 242 12.68 26.01 -9.54
N ALA A 243 12.20 24.87 -9.02
CA ALA A 243 12.83 24.21 -7.89
C ALA A 243 14.24 23.68 -8.23
N LEU A 244 14.44 23.17 -9.45
CA LEU A 244 15.76 22.71 -9.91
C LEU A 244 16.76 23.87 -10.02
N GLU A 245 16.33 25.04 -10.51
CA GLU A 245 17.17 26.25 -10.51
C GLU A 245 17.61 26.63 -9.08
N LYS A 246 16.71 26.48 -8.09
CA LYS A 246 17.06 26.71 -6.68
C LYS A 246 18.00 25.68 -6.10
N VAL A 247 17.95 24.43 -6.57
CA VAL A 247 18.93 23.41 -6.19
C VAL A 247 20.31 23.78 -6.74
N GLU A 248 20.39 24.20 -8.00
CA GLU A 248 21.64 24.64 -8.63
C GLU A 248 22.26 25.85 -7.91
N GLU A 249 21.46 26.87 -7.59
CA GLU A 249 21.91 28.03 -6.78
C GLU A 249 22.48 27.59 -5.41
N LEU A 250 21.84 26.63 -4.74
CA LEU A 250 22.31 26.12 -3.45
C LEU A 250 23.60 25.31 -3.57
N GLU A 251 23.75 24.53 -4.64
CA GLU A 251 24.98 23.77 -4.93
C GLU A 251 26.16 24.72 -5.18
N GLU A 252 25.96 25.79 -5.95
CA GLU A 252 26.96 26.84 -6.14
C GLU A 252 27.36 27.51 -4.81
N HIS A 253 26.37 27.85 -3.97
CA HIS A 253 26.61 28.45 -2.66
C HIS A 253 27.41 27.52 -1.74
N LEU A 254 27.12 26.22 -1.75
CA LEU A 254 27.86 25.22 -0.99
C LEU A 254 29.30 25.08 -1.49
N SER A 255 29.51 25.09 -2.81
CA SER A 255 30.86 25.07 -3.39
C SER A 255 31.66 26.28 -2.92
N HIS A 256 31.10 27.48 -3.01
CA HIS A 256 31.76 28.72 -2.58
C HIS A 256 32.10 28.74 -1.08
N LEU A 257 31.19 28.26 -0.24
CA LEU A 257 31.45 28.15 1.20
C LEU A 257 32.53 27.11 1.52
N THR A 258 32.58 26.01 0.77
CA THR A 258 33.59 24.96 0.94
C THR A 258 34.98 25.48 0.56
N GLU A 259 35.10 26.21 -0.55
CA GLU A 259 36.35 26.87 -0.96
C GLU A 259 36.83 27.88 0.08
N LYS A 260 35.93 28.75 0.57
CA LYS A 260 36.24 29.70 1.64
C LYS A 260 36.69 29.03 2.95
N LEU A 261 36.06 27.92 3.31
CA LEU A 261 36.47 27.15 4.49
C LEU A 261 37.87 26.59 4.32
N LEU A 262 38.19 26.04 3.14
CA LEU A 262 39.52 25.54 2.82
C LEU A 262 40.58 26.66 2.89
N ASP A 263 40.28 27.84 2.35
CA ASP A 263 41.18 29.00 2.42
C ASP A 263 41.43 29.44 3.86
N LEU A 264 40.38 29.51 4.69
CA LEU A 264 40.49 29.85 6.11
C LEU A 264 41.26 28.79 6.89
N GLU A 265 41.07 27.51 6.60
CA GLU A 265 41.83 26.40 7.19
C GLU A 265 43.32 26.54 6.84
N ASN A 266 43.66 26.84 5.59
CA ASN A 266 45.03 27.06 5.13
C ASN A 266 45.67 28.28 5.80
N GLU A 267 44.94 29.40 5.90
CA GLU A 267 45.41 30.59 6.61
C GLU A 267 45.67 30.30 8.09
N ASN A 268 44.75 29.60 8.76
CA ASN A 268 44.89 29.24 10.16
C ASN A 268 46.07 28.29 10.39
N MET A 269 46.26 27.32 9.49
CA MET A 269 47.43 26.44 9.51
C MET A 269 48.74 27.23 9.41
N MET A 270 48.81 28.21 8.50
CA MET A 270 49.99 29.10 8.38
C MET A 270 50.21 29.93 9.64
N ARG A 271 49.15 30.48 10.25
CA ARG A 271 49.25 31.24 11.51
C ARG A 271 49.75 30.35 12.66
N VAL A 272 49.25 29.12 12.76
CA VAL A 272 49.72 28.15 13.77
C VAL A 272 51.20 27.85 13.57
N ALA A 273 51.64 27.57 12.34
CA ALA A 273 53.05 27.29 12.05
C ALA A 273 53.97 28.48 12.38
N GLU A 274 53.55 29.71 12.09
CA GLU A 274 54.31 30.92 12.43
C GLU A 274 54.38 31.13 13.94
N LEU A 275 53.28 30.91 14.68
CA LEU A 275 53.27 30.98 16.15
C LEU A 275 54.15 29.90 16.78
N GLU A 276 54.14 28.68 16.26
CA GLU A 276 55.03 27.59 16.70
C GLU A 276 56.51 27.96 16.52
N LYS A 277 56.85 28.57 15.36
CA LYS A 277 58.21 29.05 15.10
C LYS A 277 58.62 30.16 16.07
N GLN A 278 57.73 31.12 16.35
CA GLN A 278 57.98 32.18 17.33
C GLN A 278 58.17 31.62 18.74
N LEU A 279 57.36 30.63 19.13
CA LEU A 279 57.45 29.95 20.42
C LEU A 279 58.82 29.26 20.56
N LEU A 280 59.25 28.51 19.53
CA LEU A 280 60.55 27.85 19.51
C LEU A 280 61.72 28.85 19.61
N GLN A 281 61.59 30.01 18.96
CA GLN A 281 62.60 31.07 19.04
C GLN A 281 62.65 31.67 20.45
N ARG A 282 61.51 31.91 21.09
CA ARG A 282 61.43 32.42 22.46
C ARG A 282 61.95 31.42 23.48
N GLU A 283 61.72 30.13 23.28
CA GLU A 283 62.31 29.08 24.12
C GLU A 283 63.84 29.08 24.04
N LYS A 284 64.42 29.24 22.84
CA LYS A 284 65.87 29.38 22.67
C LYS A 284 66.42 30.63 23.37
N GLU A 285 65.74 31.77 23.24
CA GLU A 285 66.12 33.01 23.94
C GLU A 285 66.06 32.83 25.47
N LEU A 286 65.00 32.20 25.97
CA LEU A 286 64.83 31.87 27.39
C LEU A 286 65.99 30.98 27.89
N GLU A 287 66.36 29.96 27.11
CA GLU A 287 67.44 29.05 27.46
C GLU A 287 68.80 29.77 27.50
N MET A 288 69.06 30.66 26.54
CA MET A 288 70.26 31.52 26.55
C MET A 288 70.31 32.43 27.79
N VAL A 289 69.18 33.03 28.18
CA VAL A 289 69.09 33.86 29.39
C VAL A 289 69.36 33.04 30.65
N LYS A 290 68.80 31.82 30.76
CA LYS A 290 69.09 30.91 31.89
C LYS A 290 70.59 30.58 31.97
N VAL A 291 71.24 30.32 30.84
CA VAL A 291 72.68 30.01 30.79
C VAL A 291 73.51 31.23 31.24
N CYS A 292 73.20 32.43 30.77
CA CYS A 292 73.88 33.66 31.23
C CYS A 292 73.66 33.94 32.72
N TRP A 293 72.43 33.74 33.22
CA TRP A 293 72.12 33.90 34.64
C TRP A 293 72.83 32.87 35.52
N GLY A 294 72.89 31.61 35.08
CA GLY A 294 73.64 30.54 35.73
C GLY A 294 75.15 30.78 35.74
N ALA A 295 75.71 31.36 34.67
CA ALA A 295 77.12 31.71 34.58
C ALA A 295 77.51 32.88 35.51
N LEU A 296 76.64 33.87 35.69
CA LEU A 296 76.81 34.95 36.68
C LEU A 296 76.68 34.47 38.13
N GLY A 297 75.95 33.37 38.39
CA GLY A 297 75.83 32.75 39.70
C GLY A 297 77.03 31.87 40.12
N ALA A 298 77.95 31.54 39.21
CA ALA A 298 79.10 30.67 39.48
C ALA A 298 80.38 31.43 39.92
N VAL A 299 80.38 32.77 39.89
CA VAL A 299 81.49 33.61 40.38
C VAL A 299 81.00 34.41 41.60
N GLY A 300 80.86 33.72 42.73
CA GLY A 300 80.38 34.36 43.97
C GLY A 300 80.07 33.37 45.10
N SER A 301 80.99 32.46 45.41
CA SER A 301 80.97 31.77 46.70
C SER A 301 81.65 32.67 47.74
N GLY A 302 80.86 33.22 48.66
CA GLY A 302 81.34 34.04 49.78
C GLY A 302 80.19 34.64 50.58
N GLU A 303 79.74 33.88 51.57
CA GLU A 303 79.06 34.26 52.83
C GLU A 303 78.18 35.53 52.89
N GLY A 304 76.91 35.36 53.29
CA GLY A 304 76.11 36.49 53.76
C GLY A 304 74.60 36.27 53.80
N SER A 305 74.13 35.61 54.86
CA SER A 305 72.85 35.82 55.56
C SER A 305 71.72 36.60 54.85
N ARG A 306 70.59 35.93 54.55
CA ARG A 306 69.25 36.45 54.92
C ARG A 306 68.13 35.43 54.69
N SER A 307 67.42 35.17 55.78
CA SER A 307 66.06 34.62 55.83
C SER A 307 65.01 35.64 55.32
N PRO A 308 63.70 35.45 55.53
CA PRO A 308 62.80 34.71 54.63
C PRO A 308 61.59 35.57 54.21
N TRP A 309 61.17 35.52 52.94
CA TRP A 309 59.85 36.01 52.56
C TRP A 309 58.89 34.83 52.42
N THR A 310 58.30 34.52 53.56
CA THR A 310 56.93 34.01 53.64
C THR A 310 56.00 34.97 52.91
N ASP A 311 55.09 34.46 52.10
CA ASP A 311 53.82 35.14 51.93
C ASP A 311 52.68 34.13 52.00
N ALA A 312 52.08 34.10 53.19
CA ALA A 312 50.78 33.54 53.43
C ALA A 312 49.77 34.70 53.41
N ARG A 313 48.86 34.62 52.44
CA ARG A 313 47.41 34.76 52.64
C ARG A 313 46.86 36.16 53.00
N CYS A 314 46.18 36.77 52.03
CA CYS A 314 44.89 37.44 52.28
C CYS A 314 43.75 36.53 51.76
N GLU A 315 42.97 35.97 52.70
CA GLU A 315 41.53 35.71 52.56
C GLU A 315 40.77 36.99 52.98
N GLU A 316 39.49 37.27 52.69
CA GLU A 316 38.24 36.50 52.53
C GLU A 316 37.34 37.19 51.48
N GLY A 317 36.34 36.58 50.81
CA GLY A 317 35.58 35.38 51.16
C GLY A 317 34.90 34.66 49.97
N LYS A 318 34.25 33.55 50.33
CA LYS A 318 33.74 32.40 49.53
C LYS A 318 32.24 32.15 49.94
N PRO A 319 31.48 31.10 49.51
CA PRO A 319 31.42 30.20 48.32
C PRO A 319 29.95 30.11 47.75
N PRO A 320 29.45 29.07 46.99
CA PRO A 320 30.02 27.82 46.38
C PRO A 320 29.68 27.63 44.86
N GLY A 321 30.09 26.60 44.08
CA GLY A 321 30.89 25.37 44.25
C GLY A 321 30.85 24.46 42.97
N GLY A 322 31.78 23.47 42.87
CA GLY A 322 31.75 22.20 42.08
C GLY A 322 31.79 22.25 40.53
N SER A 323 32.47 21.42 39.74
CA SER A 323 33.36 20.24 39.90
C SER A 323 34.08 20.00 38.54
N GLY A 324 35.32 19.46 38.53
CA GLY A 324 36.26 19.54 37.39
C GLY A 324 36.21 18.43 36.31
N PRO A 325 37.19 18.37 35.38
CA PRO A 325 37.30 17.32 34.36
C PRO A 325 38.44 16.31 34.65
N PRO A 326 38.37 15.05 34.18
CA PRO A 326 39.50 14.13 34.24
C PRO A 326 40.22 13.92 32.88
N LYS A 327 41.44 13.39 32.98
CA LYS A 327 42.42 13.05 31.91
C LYS A 327 42.72 11.52 31.97
N PRO A 328 43.58 10.92 31.11
CA PRO A 328 43.18 10.11 29.96
C PRO A 328 43.62 8.61 30.02
N GLY A 329 43.13 7.79 29.09
CA GLY A 329 43.61 6.42 28.83
C GLY A 329 43.52 6.01 27.35
N HIS A 330 44.63 5.51 26.80
CA HIS A 330 44.86 5.00 25.44
C HIS A 330 43.84 3.89 25.02
N ARG A 331 43.50 3.62 23.75
CA ARG A 331 44.34 3.44 22.54
C ARG A 331 43.43 3.16 21.29
N ARG A 332 43.89 3.58 20.09
CA ARG A 332 43.60 3.05 18.72
C ARG A 332 42.21 3.18 18.07
N ALA A 333 42.14 4.00 17.01
CA ALA A 333 41.64 3.74 15.64
C ALA A 333 41.86 5.05 14.84
N GLY A 334 42.33 5.13 13.59
CA GLY A 334 42.01 4.34 12.41
C GLY A 334 40.99 5.11 11.55
N CYS A 335 41.45 5.77 10.48
CA CYS A 335 40.65 6.34 9.36
C CYS A 335 39.73 5.28 8.70
N PRO A 336 38.87 5.59 7.70
CA PRO A 336 38.39 6.89 7.20
C PRO A 336 36.85 6.95 7.08
N GLN A 337 36.26 8.13 6.86
CA GLN A 337 34.94 8.22 6.23
C GLN A 337 34.86 9.46 5.35
N GLY A 338 34.71 9.21 4.05
CA GLY A 338 34.25 10.19 3.08
C GLY A 338 32.77 9.94 2.78
N TRP A 339 32.09 11.06 2.61
CA TRP A 339 30.93 11.31 1.75
C TRP A 339 29.51 11.22 2.31
N GLU A 340 28.82 12.32 1.96
CA GLU A 340 27.43 12.45 1.52
C GLU A 340 26.36 12.23 2.60
N GLY A 341 25.60 13.22 3.06
CA GLY A 341 25.28 14.52 2.48
C GLY A 341 23.95 14.47 1.73
N SER A 342 22.83 14.51 2.47
CA SER A 342 21.68 15.30 2.04
C SER A 342 20.81 15.71 3.22
N GLN A 343 20.76 17.04 3.41
CA GLN A 343 19.58 17.86 3.67
C GLN A 343 18.78 17.63 4.96
N THR A 344 18.99 18.54 5.90
CA THR A 344 17.89 19.20 6.62
C THR A 344 17.83 20.65 6.19
N GLY A 345 16.70 21.03 5.58
CA GLY A 345 16.36 22.43 5.34
C GLY A 345 16.21 23.20 6.64
N THR A 346 16.52 24.49 6.58
CA THR A 346 16.15 25.45 7.63
C THR A 346 15.34 26.55 6.96
N SER A 347 14.03 26.56 7.21
CA SER A 347 13.16 27.68 6.90
C SER A 347 13.05 28.56 8.14
N LEU A 348 13.42 29.84 8.01
CA LEU A 348 13.05 30.91 8.93
C LEU A 348 11.64 31.40 8.60
N LEU A 349 10.84 31.67 9.63
CA LEU A 349 9.44 32.13 9.58
C LEU A 349 9.33 33.61 9.96
N LEU A 350 8.43 34.33 9.27
CA LEU A 350 7.63 35.48 9.74
C LEU A 350 6.49 35.63 8.70
N GLY A 351 5.17 35.72 8.94
CA GLY A 351 4.23 35.67 10.08
C GLY A 351 2.81 35.73 9.44
N ARG A 352 1.84 34.87 9.79
CA ARG A 352 0.87 34.95 10.91
C ARG A 352 -0.48 35.63 10.58
N SER A 353 -1.55 34.84 10.53
CA SER A 353 -2.84 34.94 11.29
C SER A 353 -3.85 33.95 10.67
N ARG A 354 -4.76 33.21 11.33
CA ARG A 354 -5.25 32.98 12.73
C ARG A 354 -6.01 31.62 12.67
N GLY A 355 -5.71 30.60 13.45
CA GLY A 355 -6.40 30.20 14.71
C GLY A 355 -7.77 29.51 14.48
N ARG A 356 -8.05 28.26 14.90
CA ARG A 356 -8.05 27.79 16.30
C ARG A 356 -8.13 26.24 16.41
N ALA A 357 -7.33 25.68 17.31
CA ALA A 357 -7.34 24.28 17.75
C ALA A 357 -7.89 24.12 19.18
N VAL A 358 -8.18 22.87 19.56
CA VAL A 358 -8.50 22.37 20.92
C VAL A 358 -7.27 21.58 21.44
N PRO A 359 -6.95 21.56 22.76
CA PRO A 359 -5.58 21.34 23.25
C PRO A 359 -5.29 19.92 23.77
N ARG A 360 -4.00 19.55 23.81
CA ARG A 360 -3.45 18.55 24.73
C ARG A 360 -2.19 19.09 25.42
N ILE A 361 -2.22 19.01 26.74
CA ILE A 361 -1.18 19.41 27.69
C ILE A 361 -0.16 18.27 27.83
N GLY A 362 1.13 18.62 27.78
CA GLY A 362 2.24 17.72 28.10
C GLY A 362 2.52 17.67 29.60
N VAL A 363 3.27 16.65 30.01
CA VAL A 363 3.86 16.56 31.35
C VAL A 363 5.30 16.07 31.22
N SER A 364 6.19 16.75 31.94
CA SER A 364 7.58 16.38 32.20
C SER A 364 7.72 15.82 33.64
N PRO A 365 8.85 15.18 33.99
CA PRO A 365 8.92 14.12 35.01
C PRO A 365 9.55 14.56 36.35
N SER A 366 9.39 13.74 37.40
CA SER A 366 10.24 13.71 38.62
C SER A 366 10.21 12.34 39.31
N ASP A 367 11.31 12.07 40.02
CA ASP A 367 11.85 10.83 40.62
C ASP A 367 11.07 10.14 41.78
N GLY A 368 11.36 8.83 41.97
CA GLY A 368 11.88 8.32 43.27
C GLY A 368 10.99 7.52 44.25
N PHE A 369 11.24 6.19 44.30
CA PHE A 369 11.33 5.28 45.48
C PHE A 369 10.11 4.79 46.33
N THR A 370 10.06 3.45 46.45
CA THR A 370 9.64 2.54 47.57
C THR A 370 8.17 2.39 48.03
N GLY A 371 7.76 1.14 48.30
CA GLY A 371 6.72 0.80 49.30
C GLY A 371 5.79 -0.38 48.96
N LYS A 372 5.64 -1.33 49.89
CA LYS A 372 4.87 -2.61 49.80
C LYS A 372 3.36 -2.46 50.15
N CYS A 373 2.57 -3.52 49.83
CA CYS A 373 1.12 -3.77 50.04
C CYS A 373 0.55 -3.46 51.45
N PRO A 374 -0.81 -3.39 51.63
CA PRO A 374 -1.60 -4.58 52.03
C PRO A 374 -3.09 -4.65 51.53
N PRO A 375 -3.84 -5.75 51.80
CA PRO A 375 -5.18 -6.07 51.24
C PRO A 375 -6.38 -6.07 52.24
N ALA A 376 -7.59 -6.32 51.67
CA ALA A 376 -8.91 -6.74 52.24
C ALA A 376 -9.80 -5.63 52.85
N PRO A 377 -11.18 -5.68 52.84
CA PRO A 377 -12.05 -6.84 53.19
C PRO A 377 -13.43 -7.01 52.45
N PRO A 378 -14.29 -8.02 52.80
CA PRO A 378 -15.48 -8.45 52.06
C PRO A 378 -16.88 -8.35 52.77
N LEU A 379 -17.97 -8.38 51.96
CA LEU A 379 -19.41 -8.74 52.18
C LEU A 379 -20.28 -7.92 53.19
N PRO A 380 -21.65 -7.81 53.11
CA PRO A 380 -22.64 -8.89 52.89
C PRO A 380 -23.96 -8.51 52.12
N GLY A 381 -24.83 -9.52 51.87
CA GLY A 381 -26.05 -9.40 51.04
C GLY A 381 -27.40 -9.36 51.78
N ALA A 382 -28.50 -9.22 51.02
CA ALA A 382 -29.89 -9.65 51.31
C ALA A 382 -30.81 -9.42 50.09
N SER A 383 -31.80 -10.30 49.88
CA SER A 383 -32.94 -10.15 48.93
C SER A 383 -34.18 -9.60 49.69
N PRO A 384 -35.39 -9.53 49.09
CA PRO A 384 -35.87 -8.75 47.95
C PRO A 384 -36.98 -7.75 48.35
N SER A 385 -37.27 -6.69 47.58
CA SER A 385 -38.59 -6.01 47.58
C SER A 385 -38.79 -5.08 46.39
N ILE A 386 -40.05 -5.02 45.97
CA ILE A 386 -40.62 -4.44 44.75
C ILE A 386 -40.71 -2.92 44.85
N ALA A 387 -40.28 -2.21 43.81
CA ALA A 387 -40.69 -0.83 43.52
C ALA A 387 -40.86 -0.66 42.01
N LEU A 388 -42.11 -0.43 41.59
CA LEU A 388 -42.53 -0.03 40.26
C LEU A 388 -42.15 1.45 40.04
N THR A 389 -41.53 1.80 38.90
CA THR A 389 -41.81 3.02 38.11
C THR A 389 -40.91 3.12 36.87
N VAL A 390 -41.57 3.06 35.70
CA VAL A 390 -41.30 3.79 34.45
C VAL A 390 -39.89 3.70 33.82
N GLY A 391 -39.75 2.77 32.87
CA GLY A 391 -39.33 3.09 31.51
C GLY A 391 -37.92 3.67 31.26
N LEU A 392 -36.87 3.01 31.74
CA LEU A 392 -35.54 3.11 31.14
C LEU A 392 -35.05 1.69 30.83
N SER A 393 -35.07 1.31 29.55
CA SER A 393 -34.57 0.01 29.09
C SER A 393 -33.06 -0.08 29.29
N ALA A 394 -32.65 -0.47 30.49
CA ALA A 394 -31.27 -0.81 30.80
C ALA A 394 -30.86 -2.05 30.00
N ILE A 395 -29.84 -1.91 29.16
CA ILE A 395 -29.29 -2.96 28.30
C ILE A 395 -28.75 -4.10 29.20
N ARG A 396 -29.49 -5.21 29.28
CA ARG A 396 -29.05 -6.43 29.98
C ARG A 396 -27.87 -7.04 29.24
N ILE A 397 -26.74 -7.22 29.92
CA ILE A 397 -25.60 -8.01 29.42
C ILE A 397 -26.08 -9.47 29.30
N LYS A 398 -26.29 -9.96 28.08
CA LYS A 398 -26.80 -11.31 27.81
C LYS A 398 -25.70 -12.35 28.07
N LYS A 399 -26.07 -13.51 28.65
CA LYS A 399 -25.14 -14.60 28.94
C LYS A 399 -24.76 -15.32 27.63
N PRO A 400 -23.49 -15.74 27.45
CA PRO A 400 -23.09 -16.50 26.27
C PRO A 400 -23.86 -17.83 26.17
N ILE A 401 -24.42 -18.11 24.99
CA ILE A 401 -25.09 -19.39 24.70
C ILE A 401 -24.03 -20.49 24.61
N LYS A 402 -24.24 -21.60 25.31
CA LYS A 402 -23.35 -22.76 25.26
C LYS A 402 -23.83 -23.70 24.15
N THR A 403 -22.94 -24.07 23.23
CA THR A 403 -23.22 -25.03 22.16
C THR A 403 -22.50 -26.36 22.41
N LYS A 404 -23.08 -27.46 21.93
CA LYS A 404 -22.52 -28.83 22.03
C LYS A 404 -21.39 -29.05 21.03
N PHE A 405 -21.51 -28.47 19.84
CA PHE A 405 -20.51 -28.55 18.78
C PHE A 405 -19.86 -27.19 18.47
N ARG A 406 -18.62 -27.21 17.98
CA ARG A 406 -17.98 -26.00 17.42
C ARG A 406 -18.64 -25.63 16.10
N LEU A 407 -19.31 -24.48 16.09
CA LEU A 407 -19.95 -23.89 14.92
C LEU A 407 -18.99 -22.94 14.15
N PRO A 408 -19.24 -22.70 12.85
CA PRO A 408 -18.56 -21.69 12.06
C PRO A 408 -18.61 -20.33 12.77
N VAL A 409 -17.46 -19.68 12.84
CA VAL A 409 -17.38 -18.31 13.37
C VAL A 409 -17.93 -17.37 12.31
N PHE A 410 -18.93 -16.58 12.69
CA PHE A 410 -19.39 -15.48 11.85
C PHE A 410 -18.39 -14.33 11.93
N ASN A 411 -17.86 -13.91 10.78
CA ASN A 411 -16.96 -12.76 10.67
C ASN A 411 -17.76 -11.45 10.71
N TRP A 412 -18.59 -11.28 11.74
CA TRP A 412 -19.42 -10.10 11.93
C TRP A 412 -18.76 -9.16 12.93
N THR A 413 -18.80 -7.87 12.62
CA THR A 413 -18.38 -6.84 13.57
C THR A 413 -19.54 -6.55 14.52
N ALA A 414 -19.52 -7.17 15.70
CA ALA A 414 -20.55 -6.98 16.71
C ALA A 414 -20.61 -5.52 17.19
N LEU A 415 -21.82 -4.96 17.29
CA LEU A 415 -22.05 -3.64 17.88
C LEU A 415 -21.75 -3.69 19.39
N LYS A 416 -21.06 -2.67 19.89
CA LYS A 416 -20.83 -2.52 21.34
C LYS A 416 -22.18 -2.23 22.03
N PRO A 417 -22.40 -2.64 23.29
CA PRO A 417 -23.65 -2.36 24.00
C PRO A 417 -24.08 -0.89 23.99
N SER A 418 -23.12 0.05 24.03
CA SER A 418 -23.40 1.49 23.93
C SER A 418 -23.92 1.96 22.56
N GLN A 419 -23.76 1.15 21.51
CA GLN A 419 -24.19 1.43 20.13
C GLN A 419 -25.54 0.77 19.80
N ILE A 420 -26.13 0.00 20.72
CA ILE A 420 -27.37 -0.76 20.49
C ILE A 420 -28.62 0.10 20.75
N SER A 421 -28.53 1.05 21.69
CA SER A 421 -29.65 1.93 22.05
C SER A 421 -30.13 2.76 20.85
N GLY A 422 -31.42 2.65 20.51
CA GLY A 422 -32.02 3.35 19.36
C GLY A 422 -31.86 2.63 18.02
N THR A 423 -31.36 1.39 18.01
CA THR A 423 -31.31 0.52 16.82
C THR A 423 -32.40 -0.54 16.88
N VAL A 424 -32.70 -1.19 15.75
CA VAL A 424 -33.64 -2.33 15.72
C VAL A 424 -33.26 -3.46 16.70
N PHE A 425 -31.98 -3.54 17.10
CA PHE A 425 -31.48 -4.53 18.05
C PHE A 425 -31.82 -4.24 19.52
N SER A 426 -32.33 -3.04 19.85
CA SER A 426 -32.75 -2.74 21.23
C SER A 426 -34.10 -3.37 21.60
N GLU A 427 -34.94 -3.67 20.61
CA GLU A 427 -36.29 -4.23 20.80
C GLU A 427 -36.36 -5.73 20.46
N LEU A 428 -35.24 -6.32 20.04
CA LEU A 428 -35.16 -7.74 19.69
C LEU A 428 -35.05 -8.62 20.95
N ASP A 429 -36.04 -9.49 21.12
CA ASP A 429 -36.10 -10.47 22.19
C ASP A 429 -35.52 -11.82 21.75
N ASP A 430 -34.22 -11.97 21.97
CA ASP A 430 -33.48 -13.20 21.63
C ASP A 430 -34.01 -14.43 22.41
N GLU A 431 -34.64 -14.27 23.58
CA GLU A 431 -35.12 -15.42 24.38
C GLU A 431 -36.28 -16.13 23.67
N ARG A 432 -37.21 -15.35 23.11
CA ARG A 432 -38.32 -15.88 22.31
C ARG A 432 -37.85 -16.60 21.05
N VAL A 433 -36.81 -16.08 20.39
CA VAL A 433 -36.24 -16.70 19.18
C VAL A 433 -35.51 -18.01 19.52
N LEU A 434 -34.86 -18.08 20.68
CA LEU A 434 -34.18 -19.30 21.16
C LEU A 434 -35.16 -20.40 21.61
N GLU A 435 -36.37 -20.03 22.06
CA GLU A 435 -37.44 -21.00 22.37
C GLU A 435 -38.06 -21.62 21.13
N ASP A 436 -38.20 -20.85 20.04
CA ASP A 436 -38.79 -21.30 18.78
C ASP A 436 -37.80 -22.09 17.88
N LEU A 437 -36.49 -21.99 18.13
CA LEU A 437 -35.45 -22.64 17.34
C LEU A 437 -34.99 -23.97 17.96
N ASP A 438 -35.06 -25.05 17.17
CA ASP A 438 -34.45 -26.34 17.49
C ASP A 438 -32.91 -26.25 17.38
N LEU A 439 -32.27 -25.84 18.47
CA LEU A 439 -30.83 -25.66 18.57
C LEU A 439 -30.06 -26.98 18.40
N GLU A 440 -30.63 -28.13 18.79
CA GLU A 440 -29.94 -29.42 18.68
C GLU A 440 -29.79 -29.83 17.20
N ARG A 441 -30.88 -29.72 16.42
CA ARG A 441 -30.82 -29.97 14.98
C ARG A 441 -29.96 -28.93 14.25
N PHE A 442 -30.04 -27.67 14.65
CA PHE A 442 -29.23 -26.60 14.07
C PHE A 442 -27.73 -26.85 14.28
N GLU A 443 -27.33 -27.20 15.49
CA GLU A 443 -25.92 -27.45 15.80
C GLU A 443 -25.35 -28.66 15.04
N GLU A 444 -26.17 -29.69 14.82
CA GLU A 444 -25.74 -30.88 14.09
C GLU A 444 -25.52 -30.62 12.60
N LEU A 445 -26.35 -29.76 11.98
CA LEU A 445 -26.24 -29.39 10.56
C LEU A 445 -25.06 -28.47 10.29
N PHE A 446 -24.75 -27.57 11.22
CA PHE A 446 -23.73 -26.54 11.03
C PHE A 446 -22.40 -26.83 11.74
N LYS A 447 -22.21 -27.99 12.37
CA LYS A 447 -20.94 -28.33 13.03
C LYS A 447 -19.75 -28.29 12.07
N THR A 448 -18.62 -27.75 12.54
CA THR A 448 -17.37 -27.74 11.78
C THR A 448 -16.70 -29.12 11.79
N LYS A 449 -15.93 -29.45 10.73
CA LYS A 449 -15.17 -30.71 10.65
C LYS A 449 -14.08 -30.84 11.72
N ALA A 450 -13.61 -29.72 12.27
CA ALA A 450 -12.63 -29.67 13.33
C ALA A 450 -13.32 -29.59 14.71
N GLN A 451 -14.00 -30.67 15.11
CA GLN A 451 -14.36 -30.85 16.51
C GLN A 451 -13.09 -31.26 17.26
N GLY A 452 -12.43 -30.27 17.88
CA GLY A 452 -11.39 -30.58 18.88
C GLY A 452 -11.98 -31.45 20.01
N PRO A 453 -11.14 -32.07 20.85
CA PRO A 453 -11.63 -32.92 21.94
C PRO A 453 -12.70 -32.18 22.75
N ALA A 454 -13.83 -32.85 22.95
CA ALA A 454 -15.03 -32.28 23.55
C ALA A 454 -14.71 -31.59 24.88
N LEU A 455 -15.24 -30.39 25.08
CA LEU A 455 -15.15 -29.68 26.35
C LEU A 455 -16.05 -30.39 27.37
N ASP A 456 -15.52 -31.43 28.00
CA ASP A 456 -16.10 -31.99 29.21
C ASP A 456 -15.40 -31.34 30.42
N LEU A 457 -16.17 -30.60 31.21
CA LEU A 457 -15.67 -29.77 32.31
C LEU A 457 -16.02 -30.44 33.66
N VAL A 458 -15.21 -31.41 34.11
CA VAL A 458 -15.14 -31.81 35.53
C VAL A 458 -13.72 -32.25 35.93
N CYS A 459 -13.07 -31.37 36.71
CA CYS A 459 -12.05 -31.59 37.75
C CYS A 459 -10.68 -32.30 37.48
N ALA A 460 -9.64 -31.62 37.98
CA ALA A 460 -8.37 -32.11 38.56
C ALA A 460 -7.07 -32.12 37.70
N LYS A 461 -6.24 -31.10 38.00
CA LYS A 461 -4.76 -31.04 38.08
C LYS A 461 -3.89 -31.80 37.05
N SER A 462 -2.99 -31.00 36.47
CA SER A 462 -1.62 -31.29 35.99
C SER A 462 -1.43 -31.90 34.60
N LYS A 463 -0.95 -31.09 33.65
CA LYS A 463 0.37 -31.25 32.98
C LYS A 463 0.63 -30.14 31.97
N ALA A 464 1.91 -29.86 31.77
CA ALA A 464 2.49 -28.65 31.19
C ALA A 464 2.13 -28.41 29.72
N ALA A 465 1.76 -27.17 29.39
CA ALA A 465 1.84 -26.65 28.03
C ALA A 465 3.25 -26.12 27.78
N GLN A 466 3.94 -26.72 26.82
CA GLN A 466 5.26 -26.32 26.34
C GLN A 466 5.22 -24.84 25.92
N LYS A 467 5.97 -23.99 26.63
CA LYS A 467 6.18 -22.59 26.31
C LYS A 467 7.06 -22.51 25.05
N VAL A 468 6.47 -22.30 23.87
CA VAL A 468 7.26 -21.95 22.67
C VAL A 468 7.85 -20.56 22.92
N ALA A 469 9.17 -20.44 22.90
CA ALA A 469 9.88 -19.20 23.13
C ALA A 469 9.49 -18.16 22.06
N THR A 470 9.11 -16.96 22.50
CA THR A 470 8.85 -15.81 21.62
C THR A 470 10.14 -15.43 20.93
N LYS A 471 10.31 -15.78 19.64
CA LYS A 471 11.47 -15.37 18.84
C LYS A 471 11.45 -13.84 18.65
N VAL A 472 12.62 -13.23 18.65
CA VAL A 472 12.85 -11.79 18.43
C VAL A 472 12.70 -11.47 16.95
N THR A 473 11.86 -10.50 16.60
CA THR A 473 11.68 -10.03 15.22
C THR A 473 12.20 -8.60 15.08
N LEU A 474 13.07 -8.34 14.10
CA LEU A 474 13.62 -6.99 13.84
C LEU A 474 13.00 -6.35 12.60
N LEU A 475 12.53 -7.17 11.65
CA LEU A 475 11.72 -6.74 10.53
C LEU A 475 10.32 -6.29 10.97
N GLU A 476 9.75 -5.36 10.20
CA GLU A 476 8.34 -4.98 10.35
C GLU A 476 7.42 -6.18 10.06
N ALA A 477 6.29 -6.26 10.78
CA ALA A 477 5.45 -7.46 10.83
C ALA A 477 4.88 -7.87 9.46
N ASN A 478 4.44 -6.92 8.64
CA ASN A 478 3.94 -7.22 7.29
C ASN A 478 5.07 -7.62 6.36
N ARG A 479 6.22 -6.96 6.45
CA ARG A 479 7.41 -7.30 5.68
C ARG A 479 7.93 -8.70 5.99
N ALA A 480 8.04 -9.07 7.27
CA ALA A 480 8.38 -10.42 7.71
C ALA A 480 7.36 -11.46 7.19
N LYS A 481 6.06 -11.18 7.32
CA LYS A 481 5.00 -12.08 6.84
C LYS A 481 5.05 -12.30 5.31
N ASN A 482 5.24 -11.25 4.53
CA ASN A 482 5.33 -11.34 3.07
C ASN A 482 6.60 -12.09 2.63
N LEU A 483 7.71 -11.88 3.33
CA LEU A 483 8.94 -12.64 3.12
C LEU A 483 8.74 -14.12 3.45
N ALA A 484 8.09 -14.44 4.58
CA ALA A 484 7.77 -15.81 4.97
C ALA A 484 6.95 -16.55 3.91
N ILE A 485 5.93 -15.89 3.34
CA ILE A 485 5.11 -16.46 2.25
C ILE A 485 5.98 -16.74 1.02
N THR A 486 6.84 -15.79 0.65
CA THR A 486 7.73 -15.91 -0.51
C THR A 486 8.72 -17.06 -0.33
N LEU A 487 9.35 -17.17 0.84
CA LEU A 487 10.29 -18.26 1.16
C LEU A 487 9.61 -19.62 1.22
N ARG A 488 8.37 -19.71 1.71
CA ARG A 488 7.59 -20.96 1.67
C ARG A 488 7.26 -21.42 0.26
N LYS A 489 6.97 -20.49 -0.66
CA LYS A 489 6.76 -20.80 -2.09
C LYS A 489 8.05 -21.32 -2.74
N ALA A 490 9.21 -20.87 -2.26
CA ALA A 490 10.52 -21.29 -2.76
C ALA A 490 10.87 -22.74 -2.42
N GLY A 491 10.44 -23.22 -1.25
CA GLY A 491 10.76 -24.55 -0.73
C GLY A 491 12.26 -24.80 -0.50
N ARG A 492 13.07 -23.74 -0.40
CA ARG A 492 14.54 -23.79 -0.31
C ARG A 492 15.02 -23.12 0.97
N SER A 493 16.15 -23.59 1.49
CA SER A 493 16.80 -23.00 2.66
C SER A 493 17.48 -21.67 2.33
N ALA A 494 17.65 -20.84 3.35
CA ALA A 494 18.32 -19.54 3.21
C ALA A 494 19.74 -19.66 2.62
N ASP A 495 20.49 -20.69 3.04
CA ASP A 495 21.84 -20.94 2.54
C ASP A 495 21.83 -21.40 1.06
N GLU A 496 20.85 -22.20 0.64
CA GLU A 496 20.71 -22.60 -0.77
C GLU A 496 20.40 -21.41 -1.67
N ILE A 497 19.49 -20.54 -1.24
CA ILE A 497 19.14 -19.31 -1.97
C ILE A 497 20.38 -18.41 -2.09
N CYS A 498 21.09 -18.17 -0.97
CA CYS A 498 22.29 -17.32 -1.00
C CYS A 498 23.39 -17.93 -1.86
N ARG A 499 23.62 -19.26 -1.81
CA ARG A 499 24.60 -19.94 -2.67
C ARG A 499 24.24 -19.83 -4.14
N ALA A 500 22.98 -20.06 -4.51
CA ALA A 500 22.50 -19.95 -5.88
C ALA A 500 22.74 -18.53 -6.45
N ILE A 501 22.59 -17.49 -5.62
CA ILE A 501 22.89 -16.10 -6.01
C ILE A 501 24.40 -15.88 -6.20
N HIS A 502 25.24 -16.52 -5.39
CA HIS A 502 26.70 -16.42 -5.56
C HIS A 502 27.18 -17.10 -6.85
N THR A 503 26.54 -18.20 -7.24
CA THR A 503 26.91 -19.03 -8.41
C THR A 503 26.08 -18.75 -9.67
N PHE A 504 25.14 -17.79 -9.64
CA PHE A 504 24.21 -17.49 -10.72
C PHE A 504 23.41 -18.71 -11.21
N ASP A 505 23.00 -19.58 -10.29
CA ASP A 505 22.32 -20.84 -10.61
C ASP A 505 20.80 -20.65 -10.80
N LEU A 506 20.38 -20.55 -12.06
CA LEU A 506 18.96 -20.42 -12.44
C LEU A 506 18.17 -21.73 -12.37
N ALA A 507 18.83 -22.90 -12.28
CA ALA A 507 18.14 -24.17 -12.08
C ALA A 507 17.68 -24.30 -10.63
N THR A 508 18.53 -23.88 -9.69
CA THR A 508 18.18 -23.79 -8.28
C THR A 508 17.33 -22.56 -7.99
N LEU A 509 17.49 -21.43 -8.69
CA LEU A 509 16.71 -20.22 -8.43
C LEU A 509 16.04 -19.70 -9.72
N PRO A 510 14.81 -20.13 -10.03
CA PRO A 510 14.10 -19.73 -11.25
C PRO A 510 13.86 -18.22 -11.34
N VAL A 511 13.77 -17.68 -12.56
CA VAL A 511 13.70 -16.23 -12.80
C VAL A 511 12.50 -15.57 -12.11
N ASP A 512 11.31 -16.18 -12.16
CA ASP A 512 10.11 -15.70 -11.47
C ASP A 512 10.33 -15.50 -9.96
N PHE A 513 11.17 -16.36 -9.38
CA PHE A 513 11.49 -16.30 -7.96
C PHE A 513 12.59 -15.29 -7.65
N VAL A 514 13.57 -15.12 -8.55
CA VAL A 514 14.55 -14.02 -8.49
C VAL A 514 13.82 -12.67 -8.49
N GLU A 515 12.87 -12.45 -9.38
CA GLU A 515 12.06 -11.23 -9.45
C GLU A 515 11.19 -11.02 -8.20
N CYS A 516 10.63 -12.10 -7.64
CA CYS A 516 9.96 -12.04 -6.34
C CYS A 516 10.92 -11.57 -5.23
N LEU A 517 12.12 -12.16 -5.14
CA LEU A 517 13.12 -11.84 -4.13
C LEU A 517 13.69 -10.41 -4.27
N MET A 518 13.74 -9.85 -5.49
CA MET A 518 14.16 -8.46 -5.69
C MET A 518 13.28 -7.44 -4.94
N ARG A 519 12.01 -7.76 -4.67
CA ARG A 519 11.11 -6.92 -3.85
C ARG A 519 11.48 -6.92 -2.35
N PHE A 520 12.30 -7.88 -1.94
CA PHE A 520 12.75 -8.07 -0.55
C PHE A 520 14.23 -7.73 -0.35
N LEU A 521 14.84 -6.96 -1.27
CA LEU A 521 16.18 -6.45 -1.04
C LEU A 521 16.25 -5.71 0.31
N PRO A 522 17.25 -5.99 1.16
CA PRO A 522 17.36 -5.36 2.48
C PRO A 522 17.55 -3.85 2.31
N THR A 523 16.78 -3.06 3.05
CA THR A 523 17.04 -1.61 3.13
C THR A 523 18.27 -1.34 3.99
N GLU A 524 18.87 -0.16 3.84
CA GLU A 524 20.05 0.20 4.64
C GLU A 524 19.77 0.21 6.15
N ALA A 525 18.57 0.66 6.55
CA ALA A 525 18.12 0.65 7.93
C ALA A 525 18.02 -0.78 8.50
N GLU A 526 17.46 -1.72 7.73
CA GLU A 526 17.32 -3.13 8.12
C GLU A 526 18.67 -3.82 8.21
N ALA A 527 19.53 -3.63 7.20
CA ALA A 527 20.87 -4.17 7.20
C ALA A 527 21.68 -3.65 8.40
N LYS A 528 21.53 -2.38 8.77
CA LYS A 528 22.18 -1.79 9.95
C LYS A 528 21.64 -2.38 11.25
N ALA A 529 20.32 -2.54 11.39
CA ALA A 529 19.70 -3.15 12.58
C ALA A 529 20.15 -4.60 12.78
N LEU A 530 20.16 -5.40 11.72
CA LEU A 530 20.58 -6.80 11.74
C LEU A 530 22.08 -6.95 12.03
N ARG A 531 22.93 -6.11 11.43
CA ARG A 531 24.38 -6.08 11.73
C ARG A 531 24.68 -5.63 13.16
N GLN A 532 23.90 -4.69 13.70
CA GLN A 532 24.04 -4.26 15.09
C GLN A 532 23.67 -5.39 16.06
N TYR A 533 22.60 -6.13 15.77
CA TYR A 533 22.20 -7.30 16.56
C TYR A 533 23.29 -8.39 16.57
N GLU A 534 23.91 -8.66 15.41
CA GLU A 534 25.05 -9.57 15.29
C GLU A 534 26.29 -9.06 16.05
N ARG A 535 26.58 -7.76 15.95
CA ARG A 535 27.72 -7.12 16.64
C ARG A 535 27.59 -7.17 18.16
N GLU A 536 26.37 -7.07 18.68
CA GLU A 536 26.06 -7.18 20.11
C GLU A 536 26.18 -8.62 20.65
N ARG A 537 26.60 -9.59 19.82
CA ARG A 537 26.76 -11.02 20.16
C ARG A 537 25.51 -11.64 20.77
N LYS A 538 24.33 -11.17 20.35
CA LYS A 538 23.06 -11.77 20.75
C LYS A 538 22.86 -13.12 20.06
N PRO A 539 22.20 -14.10 20.68
CA PRO A 539 22.00 -15.43 20.10
C PRO A 539 21.21 -15.33 18.78
N LEU A 540 21.78 -15.82 17.68
CA LEU A 540 21.11 -15.77 16.37
C LEU A 540 19.96 -16.78 16.28
N GLU A 541 19.92 -17.75 17.17
CA GLU A 541 18.86 -18.75 17.33
C GLU A 541 17.56 -18.16 17.91
N GLU A 542 17.65 -16.99 18.56
CA GLU A 542 16.50 -16.27 19.09
C GLU A 542 15.81 -15.42 18.02
N LEU A 543 16.45 -15.15 16.88
CA LEU A 543 15.84 -14.43 15.78
C LEU A 543 14.76 -15.27 15.09
N ALA A 544 13.72 -14.60 14.58
CA ALA A 544 12.79 -15.25 13.67
C ALA A 544 13.51 -15.72 12.39
N ASP A 545 12.93 -16.74 11.75
CA ASP A 545 13.58 -17.42 10.62
C ASP A 545 13.73 -16.46 9.43
N GLU A 546 12.81 -15.50 9.30
CA GLU A 546 12.81 -14.42 8.32
C GLU A 546 13.93 -13.39 8.56
N ASP A 547 14.15 -12.98 9.81
CA ASP A 547 15.24 -12.08 10.20
C ASP A 547 16.61 -12.73 9.97
N ARG A 548 16.71 -14.03 10.28
CA ARG A 548 17.92 -14.83 10.02
C ARG A 548 18.21 -14.94 8.52
N PHE A 549 17.18 -15.15 7.69
CA PHE A 549 17.32 -15.08 6.24
C PHE A 549 17.81 -13.70 5.80
N MET A 550 17.19 -12.62 6.28
CA MET A 550 17.54 -11.26 5.87
C MET A 550 18.98 -10.90 6.25
N LEU A 551 19.46 -11.37 7.41
CA LEU A 551 20.86 -11.22 7.81
C LEU A 551 21.81 -11.89 6.82
N GLN A 552 21.54 -13.14 6.43
CA GLN A 552 22.36 -13.87 5.44
C GLN A 552 22.26 -13.23 4.05
N PHE A 553 21.07 -12.83 3.64
CA PHE A 553 20.80 -12.18 2.36
C PHE A 553 21.57 -10.85 2.24
N SER A 554 21.60 -10.05 3.30
CA SER A 554 22.35 -8.77 3.36
C SER A 554 23.88 -8.91 3.33
N LYS A 555 24.41 -10.12 3.54
CA LYS A 555 25.85 -10.42 3.46
C LYS A 555 26.31 -10.78 2.05
N VAL A 556 25.38 -11.02 1.13
CA VAL A 556 25.72 -11.28 -0.27
C VAL A 556 26.32 -10.01 -0.89
N GLU A 557 27.56 -10.11 -1.37
CA GLU A 557 28.26 -8.98 -1.97
C GLU A 557 27.60 -8.55 -3.28
N ARG A 558 27.39 -7.24 -3.45
CA ARG A 558 26.76 -6.65 -4.66
C ARG A 558 25.42 -7.31 -4.98
N LEU A 559 24.64 -7.62 -3.93
CA LEU A 559 23.36 -8.31 -4.04
C LEU A 559 22.42 -7.70 -5.10
N PRO A 560 22.15 -6.38 -5.14
CA PRO A 560 21.26 -5.82 -6.15
C PRO A 560 21.74 -6.09 -7.58
N GLN A 561 23.05 -5.96 -7.83
CA GLN A 561 23.64 -6.20 -9.14
C GLN A 561 23.59 -7.69 -9.52
N ARG A 562 23.89 -8.60 -8.58
CA ARG A 562 23.81 -10.05 -8.81
C ARG A 562 22.38 -10.48 -9.16
N MET A 563 21.39 -9.97 -8.43
CA MET A 563 19.98 -10.25 -8.69
C MET A 563 19.53 -9.72 -10.06
N ALA A 564 19.93 -8.50 -10.43
CA ALA A 564 19.64 -7.93 -11.74
C ALA A 564 20.27 -8.74 -12.90
N ILE A 565 21.50 -9.21 -12.73
CA ILE A 565 22.16 -10.08 -13.71
C ILE A 565 21.43 -11.42 -13.84
N MET A 566 21.04 -12.04 -12.73
CA MET A 566 20.28 -13.30 -12.76
C MET A 566 18.93 -13.15 -13.48
N ALA A 567 18.20 -12.07 -13.20
CA ALA A 567 16.95 -11.77 -13.89
C ALA A 567 17.19 -11.60 -15.41
N PHE A 568 18.20 -10.80 -15.78
CA PHE A 568 18.56 -10.61 -17.18
C PHE A 568 18.95 -11.92 -17.87
N LEU A 569 19.75 -12.77 -17.24
CA LEU A 569 20.17 -14.05 -17.80
C LEU A 569 18.98 -15.00 -18.02
N GLY A 570 18.01 -15.03 -17.09
CA GLY A 570 16.84 -15.89 -17.23
C GLY A 570 15.88 -15.43 -18.32
N ASN A 571 15.72 -14.11 -18.51
CA ASN A 571 14.86 -13.56 -19.57
C ASN A 571 15.58 -13.34 -20.91
N PHE A 572 16.88 -13.63 -21.01
CA PHE A 572 17.68 -13.29 -22.20
C PHE A 572 17.13 -13.91 -23.49
N ALA A 573 16.72 -15.18 -23.45
CA ALA A 573 16.17 -15.88 -24.62
C ALA A 573 14.83 -15.27 -25.07
N GLU A 574 13.95 -14.95 -24.12
CA GLU A 574 12.66 -14.30 -24.38
C GLU A 574 12.85 -12.88 -24.92
N ASN A 575 13.80 -12.13 -24.35
CA ASN A 575 14.17 -10.80 -24.82
C ASN A 575 14.70 -10.83 -26.25
N ILE A 576 15.56 -11.80 -26.59
CA ILE A 576 16.01 -12.01 -27.97
C ILE A 576 14.82 -12.34 -28.88
N GLN A 577 13.93 -13.24 -28.47
CA GLN A 577 12.78 -13.63 -29.28
C GLN A 577 11.84 -12.43 -29.54
N MET A 578 11.64 -11.58 -28.54
CA MET A 578 10.85 -10.35 -28.65
C MET A 578 11.52 -9.32 -29.58
N LEU A 579 12.85 -9.16 -29.47
CA LEU A 579 13.62 -8.21 -30.27
C LEU A 579 13.93 -8.71 -31.69
N THR A 580 13.84 -10.03 -31.92
CA THR A 580 14.04 -10.62 -33.24
C THR A 580 12.83 -10.29 -34.11
N PRO A 581 13.02 -9.56 -35.23
CA PRO A 581 11.90 -9.21 -36.10
C PRO A 581 11.25 -10.48 -36.63
N VAL A 582 9.95 -10.63 -36.35
CA VAL A 582 9.13 -11.71 -36.89
C VAL A 582 9.08 -11.49 -38.41
N ARG A 583 9.81 -12.31 -39.17
CA ARG A 583 9.69 -12.32 -40.63
C ARG A 583 8.25 -12.70 -40.97
N SER A 584 7.46 -11.72 -41.37
CA SER A 584 6.17 -11.94 -42.02
C SER A 584 6.38 -12.83 -43.23
N ARG A 585 5.80 -14.04 -43.18
CA ARG A 585 5.54 -14.85 -44.37
C ARG A 585 4.09 -14.68 -44.74
#